data_AF-A0A8T3LQG4-F1
#
_entry.id   AF-A0A8T3LQG4-F1
#
_cell.length_a   1.000
_cell.length_b   1.000
_cell.length_c   1.000
_cell.angle_alpha   90.00
_cell.angle_beta   90.00
_cell.angle_gamma   90.00
#
_symmetry.space_group_name_H-M   'P 1'
#
loop_
_entity.id
_entity.type
_entity.pdbx_description
1 polymer ?
#
loop_
_entity_poly.entity_id
_entity_poly.type
_entity_poly.pdbx_seq_one_letter_code
_entity_poly.pdbx_strand_id
1 'polypeptide(L)'
;EIGQERWLDIGFPYSWPYDVVRVLDFLRQARPEPDERMAEALDIVESKRDANGRWSLAHAYHDASLVDFGEAEGKPSRWITLRALRVLRWAGREDRALASRATSDVVSGGR
;
A
#
# COMPACT_ATOMS: atom_id res chain seq x y z
N GLU A 1 0.65 -2.36 21.18
CA GLU A 1 0.75 -0.88 21.25
C GLU A 1 1.63 -0.41 20.09
N ILE A 2 1.15 0.52 19.27
CA ILE A 2 1.92 1.07 18.14
C ILE A 2 2.76 2.22 18.67
N GLY A 3 4.09 2.14 18.54
CA GLY A 3 5.01 3.12 19.14
C GLY A 3 4.87 4.54 18.58
N GLN A 4 4.40 4.69 17.33
CA GLN A 4 4.15 5.97 16.67
C GLN A 4 3.09 5.80 15.56
N GLU A 5 2.00 6.56 15.57
CA GLU A 5 0.91 6.43 14.57
C GLU A 5 1.40 6.62 13.13
N ARG A 6 2.36 7.52 12.91
CA ARG A 6 2.98 7.78 11.59
C ARG A 6 3.62 6.56 10.92
N TRP A 7 3.95 5.51 11.66
CA TRP A 7 4.48 4.27 11.06
C TRP A 7 3.42 3.54 10.22
N LEU A 8 2.14 3.83 10.46
CA LEU A 8 1.03 3.30 9.68
C LEU A 8 0.76 4.11 8.40
N ASP A 9 1.40 5.26 8.22
CA ASP A 9 1.22 6.06 7.02
C ASP A 9 1.82 5.39 5.80
N ILE A 10 1.49 5.91 4.62
CA ILE A 10 2.05 5.45 3.36
C ILE A 10 2.56 6.67 2.59
N GLY A 11 3.88 6.77 2.46
CA GLY A 11 4.56 7.96 1.98
C GLY A 11 5.33 7.75 0.67
N PHE A 12 5.56 8.85 -0.03
CA PHE A 12 6.48 8.96 -1.15
C PHE A 12 6.95 10.42 -1.31
N PRO A 13 8.22 10.68 -1.69
CA PRO A 13 9.33 9.73 -1.83
C PRO A 13 9.83 9.18 -0.48
N TYR A 14 10.70 8.15 -0.50
CA TYR A 14 11.34 7.65 0.72
C TYR A 14 12.27 8.71 1.31
N SER A 15 11.77 9.51 2.26
CA SER A 15 12.56 10.43 3.07
C SER A 15 12.94 9.78 4.41
N TRP A 16 13.15 10.57 5.47
CA TRP A 16 13.49 10.05 6.80
C TRP A 16 12.39 9.23 7.52
N PRO A 17 11.07 9.37 7.27
CA PRO A 17 10.08 8.55 7.94
C PRO A 17 10.04 7.15 7.36
N TYR A 18 9.91 6.19 8.26
CA TYR A 18 9.53 4.83 7.92
C TYR A 18 8.01 4.74 7.86
N ASP A 19 7.54 4.06 6.83
CA ASP A 19 6.13 3.83 6.54
C ASP A 19 5.91 2.31 6.37
N VAL A 20 4.68 1.84 6.57
CA VAL A 20 4.37 0.41 6.61
C VAL A 20 4.70 -0.30 5.28
N VAL A 21 4.50 0.39 4.14
CA VAL A 21 4.81 -0.16 2.81
C VAL A 21 6.31 -0.25 2.58
N ARG A 22 7.10 0.69 3.10
CA ARG A 22 8.57 0.65 3.08
C ARG A 22 9.12 -0.60 3.75
N VAL A 23 8.65 -0.86 4.97
CA VAL A 23 9.12 -1.99 5.76
C VAL A 23 8.75 -3.31 5.09
N LEU A 24 7.51 -3.42 4.61
CA LEU A 24 7.05 -4.63 3.91
C LEU A 24 7.76 -4.85 2.57
N ASP A 25 8.03 -3.80 1.78
CA ASP A 25 8.75 -3.93 0.51
C ASP A 25 10.23 -4.30 0.71
N PHE A 26 10.84 -3.86 1.82
CA PHE A 26 12.16 -4.34 2.23
C PHE A 26 12.11 -5.83 2.61
N LEU A 27 11.17 -6.23 3.45
CA LEU A 27 11.06 -7.62 3.91
C LEU A 27 10.75 -8.59 2.77
N ARG A 28 9.93 -8.16 1.80
CA ARG A 28 9.69 -8.87 0.53
C ARG A 28 10.98 -9.14 -0.24
N GLN A 29 11.92 -8.19 -0.24
CA GLN A 29 13.22 -8.37 -0.93
C GLN A 29 14.17 -9.26 -0.14
N ALA A 30 14.07 -9.24 1.19
CA ALA A 30 14.96 -9.96 2.09
C ALA A 30 14.52 -11.41 2.38
N ARG A 31 13.27 -11.77 2.09
CA ARG A 31 12.69 -13.08 2.45
C ARG A 31 11.92 -13.70 1.28
N PRO A 32 11.95 -15.04 1.14
CA PRO A 32 11.18 -15.73 0.11
C PRO A 32 9.68 -15.64 0.36
N GLU A 33 9.24 -15.75 1.61
CA GLU A 33 7.82 -15.83 2.02
C GLU A 33 7.53 -14.89 3.20
N PRO A 34 6.29 -14.41 3.35
CA PRO A 34 5.87 -13.61 4.50
C PRO A 34 5.82 -14.43 5.80
N ASP A 35 6.00 -13.74 6.92
CA ASP A 35 5.86 -14.28 8.29
C ASP A 35 4.48 -13.93 8.85
N GLU A 36 3.91 -14.77 9.72
CA GLU A 36 2.60 -14.55 10.34
C GLU A 36 2.50 -13.19 11.07
N ARG A 37 3.62 -12.71 11.63
CA ARG A 37 3.70 -11.42 12.34
C ARG A 37 3.45 -10.22 11.43
N MET A 38 3.46 -10.41 10.12
CA MET A 38 3.22 -9.36 9.14
C MET A 38 1.73 -9.19 8.82
N ALA A 39 0.86 -10.08 9.32
CA ALA A 39 -0.56 -10.09 8.96
C ALA A 39 -1.24 -8.73 9.22
N GLU A 40 -1.03 -8.14 10.41
CA GLU A 40 -1.61 -6.84 10.76
C GLU A 40 -1.12 -5.72 9.83
N ALA A 41 0.18 -5.68 9.54
CA ALA A 41 0.76 -4.69 8.62
C ALA A 41 0.20 -4.84 7.19
N LEU A 42 0.01 -6.08 6.73
CA LEU A 42 -0.60 -6.36 5.44
C LEU A 42 -2.08 -5.94 5.41
N ASP A 43 -2.82 -6.16 6.50
CA ASP A 43 -4.22 -5.73 6.65
C ASP A 43 -4.32 -4.19 6.57
N ILE A 44 -3.40 -3.48 7.22
CA ILE A 44 -3.32 -2.00 7.14
C ILE A 44 -3.10 -1.54 5.69
N VAL A 45 -2.14 -2.14 4.97
CA VAL A 45 -1.90 -1.79 3.57
C VAL A 45 -3.15 -2.08 2.73
N GLU A 46 -3.79 -3.22 2.92
CA GLU A 46 -5.00 -3.59 2.18
C GLU A 46 -6.18 -2.64 2.46
N SER A 47 -6.37 -2.24 3.72
CA SER A 47 -7.44 -1.31 4.14
C SER A 47 -7.33 0.08 3.51
N LYS A 48 -6.12 0.51 3.15
CA LYS A 48 -5.85 1.82 2.52
C LYS A 48 -6.01 1.81 1.00
N ARG A 49 -6.38 0.67 0.40
CA ARG A 49 -6.66 0.54 -1.03
C ARG A 49 -8.00 1.20 -1.36
N ASP A 50 -8.01 2.09 -2.35
CA ASP A 50 -9.23 2.72 -2.85
C ASP A 50 -10.06 1.76 -3.74
N ALA A 51 -11.26 2.20 -4.13
CA ALA A 51 -12.15 1.42 -5.00
C ALA A 51 -11.51 1.08 -6.36
N ASN A 52 -10.63 1.93 -6.87
CA ASN A 52 -9.90 1.74 -8.12
C ASN A 52 -8.66 0.84 -7.97
N GLY A 53 -8.33 0.42 -6.75
CA GLY A 53 -7.19 -0.45 -6.47
C GLY A 53 -5.87 0.31 -6.35
N ARG A 54 -5.94 1.58 -5.98
CA ARG A 54 -4.80 2.48 -5.83
C ARG A 54 -4.67 2.94 -4.39
N TRP A 55 -3.53 3.53 -4.08
CA TRP A 55 -3.24 4.10 -2.78
C TRP A 55 -2.92 5.57 -2.91
N SER A 56 -3.56 6.40 -2.09
CA SER A 56 -3.28 7.82 -2.05
C SER A 56 -1.96 8.10 -1.34
N LEU A 57 -1.28 9.16 -1.78
CA LEU A 57 -0.14 9.73 -1.08
C LEU A 57 -0.63 10.37 0.23
N ALA A 58 -0.32 9.77 1.38
CA ALA A 58 -0.78 10.28 2.67
C ALA A 58 -0.10 11.60 3.03
N HIS A 59 1.20 11.69 2.74
CA HIS A 59 2.00 12.88 2.97
C HIS A 59 3.16 12.92 1.98
N ALA A 60 3.42 14.11 1.45
CA ALA A 60 4.43 14.31 0.44
C ALA A 60 5.58 15.10 1.04
N TYR A 61 6.65 14.37 1.36
CA TYR A 61 7.89 14.94 1.89
C TYR A 61 8.69 15.59 0.76
N HIS A 62 8.14 16.66 0.19
CA HIS A 62 8.71 17.39 -0.95
C HIS A 62 9.74 18.44 -0.55
N ASP A 63 9.94 18.71 0.74
CA ASP A 63 10.81 19.77 1.24
C ASP A 63 12.30 19.57 0.90
N ALA A 64 12.72 18.36 0.49
CA ALA A 64 14.11 18.06 0.14
C ALA A 64 14.32 17.34 -1.20
N SER A 65 13.30 17.19 -2.05
CA SER A 65 13.42 16.41 -3.29
C SER A 65 13.85 17.27 -4.49
N LEU A 66 15.00 16.96 -5.08
CA LEU A 66 15.52 17.61 -6.31
C LEU A 66 14.72 17.23 -7.58
N VAL A 67 13.76 16.31 -7.47
CA VAL A 67 12.99 15.75 -8.58
C VAL A 67 11.51 15.91 -8.28
N ASP A 68 10.78 16.48 -9.24
CA ASP A 68 9.32 16.46 -9.25
C ASP A 68 8.84 15.12 -9.82
N PHE A 69 8.09 14.39 -9.00
CA PHE A 69 7.51 13.10 -9.38
C PHE A 69 6.08 13.21 -9.89
N GLY A 70 5.51 14.42 -9.92
CA GLY A 70 4.15 14.69 -10.38
C GLY A 70 3.07 14.04 -9.50
N GLU A 71 3.36 13.85 -8.21
CA GLU A 71 2.42 13.30 -7.23
C GLU A 71 1.96 14.38 -6.26
N ALA A 72 0.72 14.28 -5.77
CA ALA A 72 0.12 15.24 -4.86
C ALA A 72 -0.50 14.53 -3.66
N GLU A 73 -0.41 15.15 -2.48
CA GLU A 73 -1.05 14.64 -1.26
C GLU A 73 -2.54 14.38 -1.47
N GLY A 74 -3.02 13.29 -0.89
CA GLY A 74 -4.40 12.81 -1.02
C GLY A 74 -4.76 12.23 -2.39
N LYS A 75 -3.91 12.37 -3.42
CA LYS A 75 -4.15 11.79 -4.75
C LYS A 75 -3.53 10.39 -4.88
N PRO A 76 -4.11 9.50 -5.71
CA PRO A 76 -3.52 8.20 -6.01
C PRO A 76 -2.07 8.33 -6.50
N SER A 77 -1.13 7.71 -5.78
CA SER A 77 0.29 7.68 -6.11
C SER A 77 0.61 6.45 -6.94
N ARG A 78 1.32 6.64 -8.06
CA ARG A 78 1.77 5.54 -8.93
C ARG A 78 2.83 4.71 -8.22
N TRP A 79 3.74 5.37 -7.50
CA TRP A 79 4.85 4.71 -6.82
C TRP A 79 4.40 3.93 -5.59
N ILE A 80 3.48 4.48 -4.81
CA ILE A 80 2.87 3.75 -3.68
C ILE A 80 2.08 2.56 -4.22
N THR A 81 1.23 2.78 -5.23
CA THR A 81 0.41 1.71 -5.81
C THR A 81 1.28 0.55 -6.30
N LEU A 82 2.37 0.83 -7.01
CA LEU A 82 3.29 -0.21 -7.48
C LEU A 82 3.89 -1.04 -6.32
N ARG A 83 4.34 -0.38 -5.26
CA ARG A 83 4.97 -1.05 -4.11
C ARG A 83 3.94 -1.85 -3.31
N ALA A 84 2.77 -1.28 -3.03
CA ALA A 84 1.69 -1.96 -2.34
C ALA A 84 1.23 -3.22 -3.08
N LEU A 85 1.09 -3.15 -4.42
CA LEU A 85 0.75 -4.31 -5.24
C LEU A 85 1.83 -5.40 -5.19
N ARG A 86 3.12 -5.04 -5.24
CA ARG A 86 4.22 -6.01 -5.10
C ARG A 86 4.20 -6.71 -3.75
N VAL A 87 3.98 -5.96 -2.67
CA VAL A 87 3.87 -6.49 -1.31
C VAL A 87 2.69 -7.45 -1.18
N LEU A 88 1.51 -7.06 -1.65
CA LEU A 88 0.30 -7.88 -1.50
C LEU A 88 0.32 -9.12 -2.41
N ARG A 89 0.90 -9.02 -3.60
CA ARG A 89 1.14 -10.19 -4.47
C ARG A 89 2.08 -11.19 -3.83
N TRP A 90 3.21 -10.71 -3.30
CA TRP A 90 4.16 -11.56 -2.58
C TRP A 90 3.51 -12.24 -1.36
N ALA A 91 2.60 -11.55 -0.69
CA ALA A 91 1.85 -12.12 0.42
C ALA A 91 0.68 -13.03 0.02
N GLY A 92 0.46 -13.30 -1.28
CA GLY A 92 -0.67 -14.10 -1.76
C GLY A 92 -2.04 -13.45 -1.56
N ARG A 93 -2.10 -12.12 -1.38
CA ARG A 93 -3.33 -11.35 -1.09
C ARG A 93 -3.92 -10.62 -2.29
N GLU A 94 -3.28 -10.69 -3.46
CA GLU A 94 -3.80 -10.06 -4.67
C GLU A 94 -5.10 -10.72 -5.18
N ASP A 95 -5.19 -12.04 -5.06
CA ASP A 95 -6.33 -12.83 -5.56
C ASP A 95 -7.61 -12.63 -4.73
N ARG A 96 -7.50 -12.36 -3.43
CA ARG A 96 -8.66 -12.04 -2.56
C ARG A 96 -9.36 -10.76 -2.98
N ALA A 97 -8.60 -9.75 -3.39
CA ALA A 97 -9.17 -8.47 -3.83
C ALA A 97 -9.77 -8.52 -5.25
N LEU A 98 -9.26 -9.39 -6.12
CA LEU A 98 -9.88 -9.65 -7.43
C LEU A 98 -11.15 -10.51 -7.29
N ALA A 99 -11.15 -11.50 -6.39
CA ALA A 99 -12.31 -12.32 -6.09
C ALA A 99 -13.47 -11.52 -5.45
N SER A 100 -13.18 -10.54 -4.58
CA SER A 100 -14.20 -9.68 -3.99
C SER A 100 -14.86 -8.74 -5.03
N ARG A 101 -14.09 -8.23 -5.99
CA ARG A 101 -14.59 -7.41 -7.11
C ARG A 101 -15.52 -8.20 -8.04
N ALA A 102 -15.11 -9.41 -8.43
CA ALA A 102 -15.95 -10.29 -9.25
C ALA A 102 -17.30 -10.60 -8.57
N THR A 103 -17.31 -10.72 -7.24
CA THR A 103 -18.55 -10.94 -6.47
C THR A 103 -19.45 -9.69 -6.43
N SER A 104 -18.87 -8.49 -6.34
CA SER A 104 -19.61 -7.22 -6.34
C SER A 104 -20.22 -6.86 -7.69
N ASP A 105 -19.55 -7.21 -8.80
CA ASP A 105 -20.06 -7.02 -10.16
C ASP A 105 -21.27 -7.94 -10.45
N VAL A 106 -21.25 -9.17 -9.92
CA VAL A 106 -22.40 -10.11 -10.01
C VAL A 106 -23.62 -9.58 -9.26
N VAL A 107 -23.43 -8.93 -8.10
CA VAL A 107 -24.53 -8.33 -7.31
C VAL A 107 -25.07 -7.06 -7.97
N SER A 108 -24.23 -6.32 -8.70
CA SER A 108 -24.61 -5.04 -9.33
C SER A 108 -25.19 -5.20 -10.75
N GLY A 109 -24.91 -6.32 -11.43
CA GLY A 109 -25.42 -6.63 -12.78
C GLY A 109 -26.83 -7.23 -12.83
N GLY A 110 -27.51 -7.38 -11.69
CA GLY A 110 -28.86 -7.92 -11.60
C GLY A 110 -29.93 -6.85 -11.41
N ARG A 111 -30.15 -5.98 -12.40
CA ARG A 111 -31.39 -5.20 -12.61
C ARG A 111 -31.60 -4.88 -14.08
#